data_AF-A0A8F7CF68-F1
#
_entry.id   AF-A0A8F7CF68-F1
#
_cell.length_a   1.000
_cell.length_b   1.000
_cell.length_c   1.000
_cell.angle_alpha   90.00
_cell.angle_beta   90.00
_cell.angle_gamma   90.00
#
_symmetry.space_group_name_H-M   'P 1'
#
loop_
_entity.id
_entity.type
_entity.pdbx_description
1 polymer ?
#
loop_
_entity_poly.entity_id
_entity_poly.type
_entity_poly.pdbx_seq_one_letter_code
_entity_poly.pdbx_strand_id
1 'polypeptide(L)'
;MSKLIEVSTNTYNHVFHELVDHRTDNWFLMDTPWTSVVIVAFYLYFVKVAPRYMKDKPAYNLDKIICVYNLFQIASSAYIVIRAFRYGWGGKYSLICEP
;
A
#
# COMPACT_ATOMS: atom_id res chain seq x y z
N MET A 1 15.39 27.69 -14.60
CA MET A 1 14.34 27.18 -13.70
C MET A 1 13.24 26.45 -14.45
N SER A 2 12.81 26.92 -15.64
CA SER A 2 11.86 26.23 -16.52
C SER A 2 12.30 24.83 -16.97
N LYS A 3 13.56 24.66 -17.38
CA LYS A 3 14.07 23.35 -17.85
C LYS A 3 13.97 22.23 -16.81
N LEU A 4 14.17 22.53 -15.52
CA LEU A 4 14.07 21.52 -14.46
C LEU A 4 12.63 21.10 -14.23
N ILE A 5 11.69 22.06 -14.28
CA ILE A 5 10.26 21.81 -14.12
C ILE A 5 9.75 20.96 -15.29
N GLU A 6 10.16 21.29 -16.50
CA GLU A 6 9.80 20.55 -17.72
C GLU A 6 10.34 19.11 -17.68
N VAL A 7 11.62 18.92 -17.33
CA VAL A 7 12.22 17.58 -17.17
C VAL A 7 11.51 16.77 -16.09
N SER A 8 11.18 17.39 -14.95
CA SER A 8 10.46 16.71 -13.86
C SER A 8 9.04 16.32 -14.27
N THR A 9 8.34 17.18 -15.01
CA THR A 9 6.96 16.93 -15.47
C THR A 9 6.93 15.82 -16.52
N ASN A 10 7.86 15.85 -17.47
CA ASN A 10 7.97 14.81 -18.49
C ASN A 10 8.32 13.45 -17.87
N THR A 11 9.26 13.42 -16.92
CA THR A 11 9.60 12.18 -16.20
C THR A 11 8.40 11.65 -15.41
N TYR A 12 7.64 12.53 -14.75
CA TYR A 12 6.44 12.14 -14.01
C TYR A 12 5.39 11.52 -14.94
N ASN A 13 5.07 12.20 -16.04
CA ASN A 13 4.08 11.71 -17.01
C ASN A 13 4.51 10.38 -17.64
N HIS A 14 5.80 10.24 -17.97
CA HIS A 14 6.31 9.01 -18.54
C HIS A 14 6.12 7.81 -17.59
N VAL A 15 6.45 7.97 -16.30
CA VAL A 15 6.37 6.87 -15.33
C VAL A 15 4.93 6.59 -14.88
N PHE A 16 4.13 7.63 -14.63
CA PHE A 16 2.82 7.49 -13.99
C PHE A 16 1.62 7.61 -14.92
N HIS A 17 1.82 7.91 -16.21
CA HIS A 17 0.74 7.96 -17.19
C HIS A 17 1.02 7.13 -18.44
N GLU A 18 2.27 7.07 -18.93
CA GLU A 18 2.60 6.30 -20.14
C GLU A 18 2.92 4.82 -19.87
N LEU A 19 3.57 4.50 -18.75
CA LEU A 19 3.99 3.14 -18.38
C LEU A 19 2.96 2.37 -17.52
N VAL A 20 1.76 2.93 -17.30
CA VAL A 20 0.75 2.34 -16.41
C VAL A 20 0.03 1.16 -17.05
N ASP A 21 -0.25 0.13 -16.24
CA ASP A 21 -1.14 -0.96 -16.63
C ASP A 21 -2.61 -0.55 -16.49
N HIS A 22 -3.25 -0.26 -17.63
CA HIS A 22 -4.65 0.17 -17.73
C HIS A 22 -5.67 -0.80 -17.10
N ARG A 23 -5.28 -2.04 -16.81
CA ARG A 23 -6.15 -3.00 -16.11
C ARG A 23 -6.44 -2.59 -14.66
N THR A 24 -5.61 -1.72 -14.09
CA THR A 24 -5.70 -1.28 -12.70
C THR A 24 -6.26 0.14 -12.52
N ASP A 25 -6.60 0.84 -13.60
CA ASP A 25 -7.00 2.26 -13.56
C ASP A 25 -8.23 2.54 -12.70
N ASN A 26 -9.15 1.58 -12.56
CA ASN A 26 -10.36 1.75 -11.75
C ASN A 26 -10.21 1.23 -10.31
N TRP A 27 -9.00 0.86 -9.89
CA TRP A 27 -8.77 0.30 -8.56
C TRP A 27 -8.68 1.40 -7.50
N PHE A 28 -9.22 1.11 -6.33
CA PHE A 28 -9.15 2.01 -5.19
C PHE A 28 -7.69 2.35 -4.84
N LEU A 29 -7.39 3.65 -4.75
CA LEU A 29 -6.06 4.23 -4.47
C LEU A 29 -5.01 4.12 -5.61
N MET A 30 -5.39 3.72 -6.82
CA MET A 30 -4.47 3.61 -7.96
C MET A 30 -4.49 4.81 -8.92
N ASP A 31 -5.44 5.75 -8.78
CA ASP A 31 -5.55 6.91 -9.69
C ASP A 31 -4.29 7.80 -9.73
N THR A 32 -3.70 8.10 -8.56
CA THR A 32 -2.49 8.91 -8.48
C THR A 32 -1.56 8.45 -7.35
N PRO A 33 -0.23 8.53 -7.53
CA PRO A 33 0.73 8.16 -6.50
C PRO A 33 0.64 9.07 -5.25
N TRP A 34 0.13 10.29 -5.42
CA TRP A 34 0.02 11.28 -4.35
C TRP A 34 -0.95 10.85 -3.25
N THR A 35 -2.03 10.15 -3.59
CA THR A 35 -3.00 9.65 -2.61
C THR A 35 -2.32 8.76 -1.57
N SER A 36 -1.49 7.82 -2.02
CA SER A 36 -0.72 6.93 -1.15
C SER A 36 0.30 7.68 -0.29
N VAL A 37 1.01 8.66 -0.88
CA VAL A 37 1.98 9.49 -0.15
C VAL A 37 1.30 10.27 0.98
N VAL A 38 0.12 10.85 0.72
CA VAL A 38 -0.64 11.61 1.73
C VAL A 38 -1.09 10.71 2.88
N ILE A 39 -1.59 9.50 2.57
CA ILE A 39 -2.02 8.54 3.60
C ILE A 39 -0.84 8.16 4.52
N VAL A 40 0.32 7.85 3.93
CA VAL A 40 1.52 7.50 4.70
C VAL A 40 2.02 8.69 5.51
N ALA A 41 2.06 9.88 4.93
CA ALA A 41 2.46 11.10 5.64
C ALA A 41 1.54 11.39 6.84
N PHE A 42 0.23 11.22 6.66
CA PHE A 42 -0.75 11.36 7.74
C PHE A 42 -0.55 10.31 8.84
N TYR A 43 -0.33 9.04 8.47
CA TYR A 43 -0.02 7.97 9.43
C TYR A 43 1.22 8.29 10.26
N LEU A 44 2.32 8.71 9.62
CA LEU A 44 3.57 9.06 10.30
C LEU A 44 3.39 10.26 11.23
N TYR A 45 2.64 11.28 10.79
CA TYR A 45 2.30 12.42 11.63
C TYR A 45 1.52 11.99 12.87
N PHE A 46 0.50 11.15 12.70
CA PHE A 46 -0.31 10.64 13.80
C PHE A 46 0.54 9.84 14.80
N VAL A 47 1.38 8.92 14.34
CA VAL A 47 2.27 8.12 15.20
C VAL A 47 3.25 9.00 15.97
N LYS A 48 3.72 10.11 15.38
CA LYS A 48 4.59 11.06 16.08
C LYS A 48 3.86 11.85 17.17
N VAL A 49 2.61 12.22 16.94
CA VAL A 49 1.82 13.04 17.88
C VAL A 49 1.15 12.19 18.96
N ALA A 50 0.78 10.95 18.65
CA ALA A 50 0.03 10.06 19.53
C ALA A 50 0.68 9.85 20.92
N PRO A 51 2.00 9.61 21.07
CA PRO A 51 2.63 9.47 22.38
C PRO A 51 2.48 10.72 23.27
N ARG A 52 2.53 11.91 22.67
CA ARG A 52 2.32 13.16 23.40
C ARG A 52 0.88 13.30 23.88
N TYR A 53 -0.07 12.86 23.07
CA TYR A 53 -1.50 12.84 23.41
C TYR A 53 -1.84 11.76 24.46
N MET A 54 -1.15 10.63 24.46
CA MET A 54 -1.37 9.52 25.39
C MET A 54 -0.65 9.67 26.74
N LYS A 55 0.22 10.68 26.90
CA LYS A 55 1.08 10.84 28.09
C LYS A 55 0.30 10.81 29.41
N ASP A 56 -0.86 11.45 29.46
CA ASP A 56 -1.67 11.60 30.67
C ASP A 56 -2.89 10.67 30.68
N LYS A 57 -2.89 9.62 29.83
CA LYS A 57 -4.01 8.67 29.68
C LYS A 57 -3.54 7.24 29.95
N PRO A 58 -4.34 6.41 30.64
CA PRO A 58 -4.03 4.99 30.79
C PRO A 58 -4.11 4.28 29.44
N ALA A 59 -3.38 3.17 29.30
CA ALA A 59 -3.44 2.33 28.11
C ALA A 59 -4.86 1.79 27.89
N TYR A 60 -5.32 1.83 26.65
CA TYR A 60 -6.63 1.27 26.28
C TYR A 60 -6.57 -0.26 26.28
N ASN A 61 -7.58 -0.93 26.83
CA ASN A 61 -7.74 -2.37 26.66
C ASN A 61 -8.34 -2.63 25.27
N LEU A 62 -7.49 -3.12 24.35
CA LEU A 62 -7.85 -3.41 22.96
C LEU A 62 -7.77 -4.91 22.64
N ASP A 63 -7.68 -5.77 23.66
CA ASP A 63 -7.32 -7.19 23.49
C ASP A 63 -8.27 -7.91 22.53
N LYS A 64 -9.58 -7.67 22.67
CA LYS A 64 -10.60 -8.26 21.79
C LYS A 64 -10.51 -7.71 20.36
N ILE A 65 -10.24 -6.41 20.20
CA ILE A 65 -10.13 -5.76 18.89
C ILE A 65 -8.90 -6.30 18.15
N ILE A 66 -7.77 -6.40 18.84
CA ILE A 66 -6.52 -6.96 18.30
C ILE A 66 -6.71 -8.43 17.93
N CYS A 67 -7.43 -9.21 18.75
CA CYS A 67 -7.74 -10.61 18.44
C CYS A 67 -8.54 -10.75 17.13
N VAL A 68 -9.61 -9.98 16.97
CA VAL A 68 -10.42 -9.98 15.74
C VAL A 68 -9.62 -9.50 14.53
N TYR A 69 -8.82 -8.44 14.70
CA TYR A 69 -7.93 -7.93 13.66
C TYR A 69 -6.93 -9.01 13.19
N ASN A 70 -6.27 -9.70 14.12
CA ASN A 70 -5.31 -10.76 13.78
C ASN A 70 -5.98 -11.94 13.08
N LEU A 71 -7.20 -12.32 13.48
CA LEU A 71 -7.96 -13.37 12.81
C LEU A 71 -8.28 -12.99 11.36
N PHE A 72 -8.73 -11.76 11.12
CA PHE A 72 -8.96 -11.24 9.78
C PHE A 72 -7.66 -11.16 8.96
N GLN A 73 -6.54 -10.76 9.58
CA GLN A 73 -5.23 -10.71 8.95
C GLN A 73 -4.77 -12.10 8.51
N ILE A 74 -4.88 -13.12 9.38
CA ILE A 74 -4.53 -14.50 9.03
C ILE A 74 -5.37 -15.01 7.87
N ALA A 75 -6.70 -14.78 7.90
CA ALA A 75 -7.58 -15.18 6.81
C ALA A 75 -7.23 -14.49 5.48
N SER A 76 -6.94 -13.19 5.53
CA SER A 76 -6.55 -12.40 4.36
C SER A 76 -5.20 -12.85 3.78
N SER A 77 -4.20 -13.07 4.63
CA SER A 77 -2.89 -13.59 4.21
C SER A 77 -3.02 -15.00 3.61
N ALA A 78 -3.81 -15.89 4.23
CA ALA A 78 -4.06 -17.21 3.67
C ALA A 78 -4.74 -17.13 2.29
N TYR A 79 -5.72 -16.24 2.13
CA TYR A 79 -6.39 -16.01 0.86
C TYR A 79 -5.43 -15.52 -0.23
N ILE A 80 -4.57 -14.54 0.08
CA ILE A 80 -3.57 -14.02 -0.86
C ILE A 80 -2.59 -15.13 -1.25
N VAL A 81 -2.09 -15.91 -0.29
CA VAL A 81 -1.16 -17.03 -0.55
C VAL A 81 -1.81 -18.07 -1.45
N ILE A 82 -3.05 -18.48 -1.18
CA ILE A 82 -3.76 -19.47 -2.01
C ILE A 82 -3.98 -18.93 -3.44
N ARG A 83 -4.37 -17.66 -3.58
CA ARG A 83 -4.54 -17.00 -4.88
C ARG A 83 -3.22 -16.93 -5.64
N ALA A 84 -2.16 -16.44 -4.99
CA ALA A 84 -0.82 -16.31 -5.57
C ALA A 84 -0.27 -17.68 -5.98
N PHE A 85 -0.49 -18.71 -5.17
CA PHE A 85 -0.10 -20.07 -5.52
C PHE A 85 -0.91 -20.58 -6.72
N ARG A 86 -2.24 -20.47 -6.72
CA ARG A 86 -3.08 -20.98 -7.81
C ARG A 86 -2.87 -20.28 -9.15
N TYR A 87 -2.67 -18.96 -9.14
CA TYR A 87 -2.53 -18.15 -10.35
C TYR A 87 -1.07 -17.88 -10.75
N GLY A 88 -0.12 -18.11 -9.85
CA GLY A 88 1.32 -18.05 -10.10
C GLY A 88 1.95 -19.44 -9.94
N TRP A 89 2.82 -19.56 -8.93
CA TRP A 89 3.79 -20.65 -8.75
C TRP A 89 3.27 -22.08 -8.56
N GLY A 90 2.00 -22.27 -8.26
CA GLY A 90 1.34 -23.57 -8.18
C GLY A 90 0.72 -24.02 -9.51
N GLY A 91 0.86 -23.21 -10.56
CA GLY A 91 0.37 -23.47 -11.91
C GLY A 91 1.51 -23.68 -12.92
N LYS A 92 1.51 -22.90 -14.00
CA LYS A 92 2.45 -23.01 -15.13
C LYS A 92 3.74 -22.20 -14.95
N TYR A 93 3.83 -21.46 -13.85
CA TYR A 93 4.83 -20.44 -13.60
C TYR A 93 6.07 -21.01 -12.90
N SER A 94 7.26 -20.58 -13.31
CA SER A 94 8.52 -20.98 -12.65
C SER A 94 8.78 -20.20 -11.36
N LEU A 95 9.52 -20.78 -10.42
CA LEU A 95 9.98 -20.10 -9.20
C LEU A 95 11.12 -19.10 -9.45
N ILE A 96 11.69 -19.06 -10.65
CA ILE A 96 12.87 -18.26 -10.98
C ILE A 96 12.52 -17.12 -11.93
N CYS A 97 12.39 -17.40 -13.23
CA CYS A 97 12.10 -16.38 -14.24
C CYS A 97 10.74 -16.65 -14.85
N GLU A 98 9.89 -15.64 -14.75
CA GLU A 98 8.66 -15.52 -15.51
C GLU A 98 8.54 -14.07 -16.03
N PRO A 99 8.02 -13.85 -17.25
CA PRO A 99 7.58 -12.53 -17.71
C PRO A 99 6.50 -11.88 -16.84
#